data_AF-A0A3A8FLH2-F1
#
_entry.id   AF-A0A3A8FLH2-F1
#
_cell.length_a   1.000
_cell.length_b   1.000
_cell.length_c   1.000
_cell.angle_alpha   90.00
_cell.angle_beta   90.00
_cell.angle_gamma   90.00
#
_symmetry.space_group_name_H-M   'P 1'
#
loop_
_entity.id
_entity.type
_entity.pdbx_description
1 polymer ?
#
loop_
_entity_poly.entity_id
_entity_poly.type
_entity_poly.pdbx_seq_one_letter_code
_entity_poly.pdbx_strand_id
1 'polypeptide(L)' 'MAVLERALREVVRRHEVLRTSFREDVSGPVQVVSPEPVLTLERKELTGSPPEEAWRLAREAAAQPFDLAKG' A
#
# COMPACT_ATOMS: atom_id res chain seq x y z
N MET A 1 5.16 -18.45 -2.86
CA MET A 1 4.79 -17.08 -3.32
C MET A 1 3.68 -16.44 -2.48
N ALA A 2 2.64 -17.16 -2.07
CA ALA A 2 1.58 -16.65 -1.17
C ALA A 2 2.03 -16.24 0.25
N VAL A 3 3.22 -16.65 0.69
CA VAL A 3 3.70 -16.41 2.06
C VAL A 3 4.10 -14.94 2.29
N LEU A 4 4.70 -14.27 1.29
CA LEU A 4 5.08 -12.86 1.42
C LEU A 4 3.84 -11.97 1.54
N GLU A 5 2.89 -12.12 0.63
CA GLU A 5 1.64 -11.35 0.67
C GLU A 5 0.86 -11.62 1.95
N ARG A 6 0.81 -12.89 2.41
CA ARG A 6 0.20 -13.23 3.70
C ARG A 6 0.94 -12.58 4.87
N ALA A 7 2.26 -12.61 4.89
CA ALA A 7 3.05 -11.99 5.95
C ALA A 7 2.83 -10.48 6.01
N LEU A 8 2.84 -9.81 4.85
CA LEU A 8 2.55 -8.37 4.76
C LEU A 8 1.12 -8.07 5.20
N ARG A 9 0.14 -8.88 4.80
CA ARG A 9 -1.25 -8.74 5.25
C ARG A 9 -1.37 -8.87 6.77
N GLU A 10 -0.62 -9.76 7.41
CA GLU A 10 -0.61 -9.88 8.87
C GLU A 10 0.00 -8.65 9.57
N VAL A 11 1.04 -8.05 8.98
CA VAL A 11 1.59 -6.77 9.46
C VAL A 11 0.50 -5.68 9.38
N VAL A 12 -0.17 -5.53 8.24
CA VAL A 12 -1.26 -4.55 8.06
C VAL A 12 -2.41 -4.82 9.05
N ARG A 13 -2.77 -6.09 9.27
CA ARG A 13 -3.80 -6.48 10.23
C ARG A 13 -3.46 -6.03 11.66
N ARG A 14 -2.22 -6.28 12.10
CA ARG A 14 -1.73 -5.99 13.45
C ARG A 14 -1.63 -4.49 13.74
N HIS A 15 -1.38 -3.65 12.73
CA HIS A 15 -1.08 -2.23 12.91
C HIS A 15 -2.20 -1.35 12.36
N GLU A 16 -2.95 -0.70 13.25
CA GLU A 16 -4.06 0.20 12.89
C GLU A 16 -3.62 1.35 11.99
N VAL A 17 -2.43 1.91 12.22
CA VAL A 17 -1.88 3.02 11.41
C VAL A 17 -1.74 2.67 9.93
N LEU A 18 -1.56 1.37 9.59
CA LEU A 18 -1.48 0.90 8.20
C LEU A 18 -2.86 0.65 7.57
N ARG A 19 -3.95 0.84 8.34
CA ARG A 19 -5.36 0.71 7.92
C ARG A 19 -6.13 2.01 8.07
N THR A 20 -5.45 3.12 8.33
CA THR A 20 -6.07 4.43 8.54
C THR A 20 -6.23 5.19 7.23
N SER A 21 -7.44 5.69 6.96
CA SER A 21 -7.74 6.67 5.92
C SER A 21 -8.30 7.96 6.55
N PHE A 22 -8.27 9.07 5.82
CA PHE A 22 -8.76 10.37 6.24
C PHE A 22 -9.94 10.78 5.38
N ARG A 23 -11.13 10.84 5.95
CA ARG A 23 -12.36 11.23 5.26
C ARG A 23 -12.83 12.58 5.75
N GLU A 24 -13.49 13.34 4.89
CA GLU A 24 -14.18 14.55 5.32
C GLU A 24 -15.56 14.19 5.88
N ASP A 25 -15.90 14.78 7.01
CA ASP A 25 -17.27 14.85 7.51
C ASP A 25 -17.70 16.32 7.72
N VAL A 26 -18.89 16.54 8.27
CA VAL A 26 -19.44 17.88 8.51
C VAL A 26 -18.61 18.75 9.45
N SER A 27 -17.69 18.16 10.22
CA SER A 27 -16.83 18.83 11.19
C SER A 27 -15.37 18.97 10.74
N GLY A 28 -14.97 18.29 9.67
CA GLY A 28 -13.62 18.35 9.09
C GLY A 28 -13.04 16.96 8.76
N PRO A 29 -11.72 16.85 8.55
CA PRO A 29 -11.08 15.58 8.27
C PRO A 29 -11.04 14.69 9.53
N VAL A 30 -11.57 13.48 9.42
CA VAL A 30 -11.57 12.46 10.45
C VAL A 30 -10.80 11.21 10.04
N GLN A 31 -10.16 10.56 11.00
CA GLN A 31 -9.46 9.30 10.79
C GLN A 31 -10.43 8.13 10.88
N VAL A 32 -10.36 7.25 9.88
CA VAL A 32 -11.17 6.05 9.79
C VAL A 32 -10.25 4.84 9.68
N VAL A 33 -10.30 3.96 10.67
CA VAL A 33 -9.53 2.72 10.69
C VAL A 33 -10.38 1.59 10.07
N SER A 34 -9.94 1.02 8.95
CA SER A 34 -10.61 -0.13 8.34
C SER A 34 -10.48 -1.36 9.23
N PRO A 35 -11.55 -2.10 9.56
CA PRO A 35 -11.47 -3.29 10.42
C PRO A 35 -10.68 -4.44 9.77
N GLU A 36 -10.66 -4.51 8.44
CA GLU A 36 -9.94 -5.54 7.69
C GLU A 36 -8.69 -4.94 7.00
N PRO A 37 -7.60 -5.73 6.88
CA PRO A 37 -6.42 -5.32 6.14
C PRO A 37 -6.70 -5.32 4.63
N VAL A 38 -6.63 -4.14 4.01
CA VAL A 38 -6.63 -3.99 2.55
C VAL A 38 -5.17 -3.90 2.11
N LEU A 39 -4.73 -4.88 1.32
CA LEU A 39 -3.40 -4.90 0.73
C LEU A 39 -3.46 -5.61 -0.61
N THR A 40 -3.03 -4.91 -1.66
CA THR A 40 -2.85 -5.45 -3.01
C THR A 40 -1.37 -5.36 -3.36
N LEU A 41 -0.73 -6.51 -3.60
CA LEU A 41 0.67 -6.56 -3.98
C LEU A 41 0.80 -6.70 -5.50
N GLU A 42 1.16 -5.63 -6.19
CA GLU A 42 1.46 -5.70 -7.63
C GLU A 42 2.78 -6.44 -7.87
N ARG A 43 2.79 -7.34 -8.85
CA ARG A 43 3.99 -8.07 -9.27
C ARG A 43 4.36 -7.71 -10.69
N LYS A 44 5.61 -7.30 -10.89
CA LYS A 44 6.21 -7.07 -12.21
C LYS A 44 7.35 -8.05 -12.42
N GLU A 45 7.33 -8.79 -13.52
CA GLU A 45 8.45 -9.65 -13.90
C GLU A 45 9.45 -8.86 -14.75
N LEU A 46 10.73 -8.98 -14.39
CA LEU A 46 11.83 -8.24 -15.01
C LEU A 46 12.84 -9.17 -15.70
N THR A 47 12.41 -10.38 -16.07
CA THR A 47 13.28 -11.34 -16.76
C THR A 47 13.75 -10.76 -18.09
N GLY A 48 15.07 -10.64 -18.25
CA GLY A 48 15.68 -10.06 -19.45
C GLY A 48 15.78 -8.53 -19.44
N SER A 49 15.31 -7.86 -18.39
CA SER A 49 15.49 -6.41 -18.21
C SER A 49 16.88 -6.07 -17.67
N PRO A 50 17.41 -4.87 -17.97
CA PRO A 50 18.63 -4.37 -17.33
C PRO A 50 18.47 -4.22 -15.80
N PRO A 51 19.52 -4.40 -14.99
CA PRO A 51 19.44 -4.30 -13.52
C PRO A 51 18.89 -2.97 -12.99
N GLU A 52 19.12 -1.87 -13.71
CA GLU A 52 18.64 -0.53 -13.37
C GLU A 52 17.11 -0.37 -13.52
N GLU A 53 16.47 -1.25 -14.28
CA GLU A 53 15.02 -1.23 -14.52
C GLU A 53 14.24 -1.37 -13.21
N ALA A 54 14.68 -2.29 -12.35
CA ALA A 54 14.08 -2.50 -11.03
C ALA A 54 14.13 -1.22 -10.19
N TRP A 55 15.26 -0.51 -10.22
CA TRP A 55 15.42 0.75 -9.48
C TRP A 55 14.57 1.88 -10.07
N ARG A 56 14.44 1.94 -11.40
CA ARG A 56 13.58 2.94 -12.04
C ARG A 56 12.11 2.72 -11.63
N LEU A 57 11.61 1.49 -11.76
CA LEU A 57 10.23 1.15 -11.38
C LEU A 57 9.95 1.37 -9.89
N ALA A 58 10.91 1.06 -9.01
CA ALA A 58 10.75 1.31 -7.58
C ALA A 58 10.62 2.81 -7.26
N ARG A 59 11.42 3.66 -7.93
CA ARG A 59 11.34 5.13 -7.78
C ARG A 59 10.03 5.68 -8.32
N GLU A 60 9.60 5.20 -9.49
CA GLU A 60 8.32 5.60 -10.09
C GLU A 60 7.13 5.22 -9.20
N ALA A 61 7.15 4.02 -8.60
CA ALA A 61 6.12 3.58 -7.66
C ALA A 61 6.11 4.40 -6.37
N ALA A 62 7.29 4.69 -5.80
CA ALA A 62 7.42 5.50 -4.59
C ALA A 62 7.01 6.97 -4.79
N ALA A 63 7.10 7.48 -6.02
CA ALA A 63 6.68 8.83 -6.38
C ALA A 63 5.18 8.96 -6.66
N GLN A 64 4.41 7.85 -6.68
CA GLN A 64 2.97 7.92 -6.87
C GLN A 64 2.31 8.61 -5.67
N PRO A 65 1.43 9.60 -5.89
CA PRO A 65 0.68 10.22 -4.82
C PRO A 65 -0.32 9.22 -4.22
N PHE A 66 -0.58 9.36 -2.92
CA PHE A 66 -1.61 8.60 -2.21
C PHE A 66 -2.89 9.43 -2.07
N ASP A 67 -4.04 8.80 -2.31
CA ASP A 67 -5.34 9.36 -1.96
C ASP A 67 -5.62 9.03 -0.49
N LEU A 68 -5.44 10.00 0.41
CA LEU A 68 -5.60 9.79 1.84
C LEU A 68 -7.03 9.37 2.22
N ALA A 69 -8.04 9.63 1.38
CA ALA A 69 -9.42 9.20 1.61
C ALA A 69 -9.66 7.73 1.23
N LYS A 70 -8.76 7.13 0.44
CA LYS A 70 -8.82 5.74 0.00
C LYS A 70 -7.61 4.98 0.55
N GLY A 71 -7.75 4.56 1.81
CA GLY A 71 -6.87 3.55 2.43
C GLY A 71 -7.21 2.14 1.95
#